data_AF-A0A6A6LRH0-F1
#
_entry.id   AF-A0A6A6LRH0-F1
#
_cell.length_a   1.000
_cell.length_b   1.000
_cell.length_c   1.000
_cell.angle_alpha   90.00
_cell.angle_beta   90.00
_cell.angle_gamma   90.00
#
_symmetry.space_group_name_H-M   'P 1'
#
loop_
_entity.id
_entity.type
_entity.pdbx_description
1 polymer ?
#
loop_
_entity_poly.entity_id
_entity_poly.type
_entity_poly.pdbx_seq_one_letter_code
_entity_poly.pdbx_strand_id
1 'polypeptide(L)'
;MASLKEELEQQLLVLGTKLANPPSHFDGLLTLLHQVENYLSKVKQFPTKSMHIALGPSMKALVLEQLFKHSGMNVKIAIASCISEITRINAPDAPYEDDQMRDVFKLIVSSFEHLADQSSRSYNKRALILETVARVQSFLVMLDLECDDLIIEMFQHFLNAIGDYHSESIFSFMETIMTLVLEESEDISPKLLSPLLASVRRSNVEVLSAAHKLGERVLENCANKVRHYLQHAVKSLGISVGDYSEIVASICQLGGTVEQNDGHAVIDCIIEESKLVGVLLNGVAQANKEIAAEACFP
;
A
#
# COMPACT_ATOMS: atom_id res chain seq x y z
N MET A 1 33.58 -2.86 22.91
CA MET A 1 32.93 -3.28 21.66
C MET A 1 31.68 -2.45 21.51
N ALA A 2 31.40 -1.91 20.32
CA ALA A 2 30.16 -1.17 20.10
C ALA A 2 28.97 -2.12 20.27
N SER A 3 27.86 -1.62 20.82
CA SER A 3 26.62 -2.40 20.86
C SER A 3 26.08 -2.63 19.43
N LEU A 4 25.30 -3.68 19.22
CA LEU A 4 24.66 -3.95 17.91
C LEU A 4 23.89 -2.73 17.37
N LYS A 5 23.29 -1.96 18.28
CA LYS A 5 22.56 -0.73 17.95
C LYS A 5 23.49 0.38 17.48
N GLU A 6 24.62 0.59 18.16
CA GLU A 6 25.64 1.57 17.75
C GLU A 6 26.25 1.19 16.40
N GLU A 7 26.48 -0.10 16.14
CA GLU A 7 26.95 -0.57 14.84
C GLU A 7 25.92 -0.29 13.73
N LEU A 8 24.63 -0.56 13.99
CA LEU A 8 23.54 -0.25 13.06
C LEU A 8 23.49 1.25 12.72
N GLU A 9 23.58 2.12 13.74
CA GLU A 9 23.61 3.58 13.57
C GLU A 9 24.81 4.02 12.72
N GLN A 10 26.01 3.51 13.02
CA GLN A 10 27.22 3.86 12.27
C GLN A 10 27.15 3.43 10.80
N GLN A 11 26.63 2.23 10.53
CA GLN A 11 26.50 1.74 9.16
C GLN A 11 25.50 2.56 8.36
N LEU A 12 24.35 2.92 8.94
CA LEU A 12 23.36 3.79 8.29
C LEU A 12 23.95 5.18 7.98
N LEU A 13 24.71 5.75 8.92
CA LEU A 13 25.38 7.04 8.72
C LEU A 13 26.39 6.98 7.55
N VAL A 14 27.24 5.95 7.54
CA VAL A 14 28.26 5.76 6.49
C VAL A 14 27.62 5.53 5.12
N LEU A 15 26.63 4.64 5.04
CA LEU A 15 25.96 4.31 3.78
C LEU A 15 25.14 5.51 3.25
N GLY A 16 24.42 6.21 4.12
CA GLY A 16 23.70 7.43 3.74
C GLY A 16 24.62 8.54 3.25
N THR A 17 25.79 8.69 3.85
CA THR A 17 26.81 9.66 3.37
C THR A 17 27.35 9.28 1.99
N LYS A 18 27.53 7.97 1.73
CA LYS A 18 27.90 7.48 0.39
C LYS A 18 26.79 7.70 -0.63
N LEU A 19 25.52 7.57 -0.25
CA LEU A 19 24.39 7.84 -1.16
C LEU A 19 24.33 9.30 -1.62
N ALA A 20 24.79 10.25 -0.81
CA ALA A 20 24.85 11.66 -1.21
C ALA A 20 25.81 11.89 -2.39
N ASN A 21 26.83 11.03 -2.55
CA ASN A 21 27.76 11.03 -3.68
C ASN A 21 27.77 9.64 -4.33
N PRO A 22 26.69 9.29 -5.04
CA PRO A 22 26.45 7.91 -5.45
C PRO A 22 27.48 7.45 -6.49
N PRO A 23 27.80 6.15 -6.55
CA PRO A 23 28.62 5.59 -7.61
C PRO A 23 28.04 5.91 -8.99
N SER A 24 28.90 6.28 -9.95
CA SER A 24 28.48 6.53 -11.33
C SER A 24 28.10 5.26 -12.09
N HIS A 25 28.61 4.11 -11.64
CA HIS A 25 28.30 2.81 -12.23
C HIS A 25 27.02 2.20 -11.66
N PHE A 26 26.15 1.73 -12.56
CA PHE A 26 24.85 1.13 -12.25
C PHE A 26 24.89 0.03 -11.18
N ASP A 27 25.77 -0.97 -11.34
CA ASP A 27 25.86 -2.11 -10.40
C ASP A 27 26.34 -1.68 -8.99
N GLY A 28 27.23 -0.69 -8.95
CA GLY A 28 27.73 -0.11 -7.70
C GLY A 28 26.63 0.63 -6.95
N LEU A 29 25.80 1.41 -7.66
CA LEU A 29 24.66 2.10 -7.08
C LEU A 29 23.61 1.11 -6.55
N LEU A 30 23.25 0.09 -7.32
CA LEU A 30 22.30 -0.93 -6.86
C LEU A 30 22.80 -1.66 -5.60
N THR A 31 24.09 -1.99 -5.55
CA THR A 31 24.68 -2.64 -4.38
C THR A 31 24.61 -1.72 -3.15
N LEU A 32 24.90 -0.43 -3.31
CA LEU A 32 24.77 0.54 -2.24
C LEU A 32 23.31 0.68 -1.75
N LEU A 33 22.35 0.75 -2.67
CA LEU A 33 20.92 0.82 -2.32
C LEU A 33 20.44 -0.44 -1.60
N HIS A 34 20.84 -1.62 -2.05
CA HIS A 34 20.52 -2.88 -1.36
C HIS A 34 21.10 -2.94 0.06
N GLN A 35 22.31 -2.42 0.25
CA GLN A 35 22.89 -2.31 1.59
C GLN A 35 22.06 -1.37 2.46
N VAL A 36 21.74 -0.17 1.95
CA VAL A 36 20.94 0.82 2.68
C VAL A 36 19.58 0.24 3.09
N GLU A 37 18.84 -0.35 2.15
CA GLU A 37 17.56 -1.02 2.39
C GLU A 37 17.67 -2.10 3.50
N ASN A 38 18.68 -2.97 3.44
CA ASN A 38 18.88 -4.04 4.44
C ASN A 38 19.18 -3.50 5.84
N TYR A 39 19.80 -2.33 5.95
CA TYR A 39 20.01 -1.69 7.24
C TYR A 39 18.75 -0.94 7.71
N LEU A 40 18.03 -0.28 6.80
CA LEU A 40 16.76 0.39 7.11
C LEU A 40 15.69 -0.60 7.60
N SER A 41 15.60 -1.79 7.00
CA SER A 41 14.64 -2.82 7.39
C SER A 41 14.78 -3.32 8.83
N LYS A 42 15.97 -3.14 9.42
CA LYS A 42 16.26 -3.51 10.82
C LYS A 42 15.89 -2.42 11.82
N VAL A 43 15.60 -1.20 11.35
CA VAL A 43 15.23 -0.07 12.22
C VAL A 43 13.74 -0.13 12.52
N LYS A 44 13.38 -0.18 13.81
CA LYS A 44 11.97 -0.15 14.23
C LYS A 44 11.41 1.29 14.16
N GLN A 45 10.09 1.40 14.15
CA GLN A 45 9.40 2.68 14.37
C GLN A 45 9.80 3.31 15.71
N PHE A 46 9.61 4.62 15.80
CA PHE A 46 9.99 5.43 16.96
C PHE A 46 11.48 5.28 17.32
N PRO A 47 12.41 5.52 16.36
CA PRO A 47 13.84 5.38 16.61
C PRO A 47 14.32 6.40 17.66
N THR A 48 15.44 6.08 18.34
CA THR A 48 16.08 7.06 19.23
C THR A 48 16.61 8.25 18.44
N LYS A 49 16.77 9.40 19.12
CA LYS A 49 17.33 10.61 18.50
C LYS A 49 18.66 10.38 17.77
N SER A 50 19.54 9.56 18.34
CA SER A 50 20.81 9.15 17.71
C SER A 50 20.60 8.43 16.37
N MET A 51 19.70 7.45 16.35
CA MET A 51 19.34 6.70 15.15
C MET A 51 18.68 7.61 14.12
N HIS A 52 17.78 8.51 14.53
CA HIS A 52 17.18 9.49 13.62
C HIS A 52 18.25 10.40 12.98
N ILE A 53 19.27 10.82 13.73
CA ILE A 53 20.41 11.57 13.19
C ILE A 53 21.18 10.72 12.16
N ALA A 54 21.40 9.43 12.44
CA ALA A 54 22.08 8.51 11.53
C ALA A 54 21.32 8.25 10.22
N LEU A 55 19.98 8.31 10.24
CA LEU A 55 19.12 8.19 9.05
C LEU A 55 19.17 9.43 8.15
N GLY A 56 19.47 10.60 8.72
CA GLY A 56 19.39 11.90 8.04
C GLY A 56 20.08 11.96 6.68
N PRO A 57 21.33 11.47 6.51
CA PRO A 57 21.98 11.46 5.20
C PRO A 57 21.24 10.61 4.15
N SER A 58 20.74 9.43 4.52
CA SER A 58 19.97 8.57 3.60
C SER A 58 18.67 9.24 3.19
N MET A 59 17.90 9.79 4.14
CA MET A 59 16.66 10.50 3.88
C MET A 59 16.86 11.65 2.89
N LYS A 60 17.89 12.48 3.11
CA LYS A 60 18.22 13.58 2.21
C LYS A 60 18.66 13.10 0.84
N ALA A 61 19.53 12.09 0.77
CA ALA A 61 20.10 11.63 -0.49
C ALA A 61 19.06 10.98 -1.42
N LEU A 62 18.15 10.18 -0.88
CA LEU A 62 17.18 9.41 -1.68
C LEU A 62 16.18 10.28 -2.45
N VAL A 63 15.96 11.52 -2.01
CA VAL A 63 15.08 12.49 -2.69
C VAL A 63 15.85 13.51 -3.54
N LEU A 64 17.17 13.41 -3.65
CA LEU A 64 17.94 14.25 -4.57
C LEU A 64 17.65 13.87 -6.02
N GLU A 65 17.50 14.87 -6.90
CA GLU A 65 17.15 14.66 -8.31
C GLU A 65 18.04 13.64 -9.03
N GLN A 66 19.33 13.62 -8.72
CA GLN A 66 20.32 12.69 -9.30
C GLN A 66 19.95 11.22 -9.10
N LEU A 67 19.35 10.87 -7.96
CA LEU A 67 18.88 9.53 -7.64
C LEU A 67 17.40 9.38 -8.02
N PHE A 68 16.59 10.36 -7.60
CA PHE A 68 15.14 10.29 -7.71
C PHE A 68 14.64 10.22 -9.15
N LYS A 69 15.31 10.95 -10.07
CA LYS A 69 14.97 10.98 -11.51
C LYS A 69 15.83 10.00 -12.34
N HIS A 70 16.50 9.03 -11.71
CA HIS A 70 17.37 8.08 -12.39
C HIS A 70 16.62 7.25 -13.45
N SER A 71 17.16 7.09 -14.66
CA SER A 71 16.45 6.44 -15.79
C SER A 71 16.24 4.93 -15.64
N GLY A 72 17.13 4.23 -14.92
CA GLY A 72 17.06 2.78 -14.74
C GLY A 72 15.93 2.33 -13.81
N MET A 73 14.99 1.54 -14.33
CA MET A 73 13.81 1.03 -13.60
C MET A 73 14.18 0.25 -12.31
N ASN A 74 15.16 -0.66 -12.37
CA ASN A 74 15.58 -1.42 -11.18
C ASN A 74 16.16 -0.52 -10.07
N VAL A 75 16.83 0.57 -10.45
CA VAL A 75 17.36 1.57 -9.50
C VAL A 75 16.21 2.35 -8.90
N LYS A 76 15.24 2.80 -9.71
CA LYS A 76 14.02 3.46 -9.22
C LYS A 76 13.28 2.62 -8.19
N ILE A 77 13.10 1.32 -8.44
CA ILE A 77 12.43 0.41 -7.50
C ILE A 77 13.27 0.21 -6.23
N ALA A 78 14.60 0.13 -6.34
CA ALA A 78 15.47 0.04 -5.18
C ALA A 78 15.42 1.32 -4.32
N ILE A 79 15.35 2.50 -4.95
CA ILE A 79 15.14 3.78 -4.26
C ILE A 79 13.76 3.81 -3.61
N ALA A 80 12.71 3.43 -4.33
CA ALA A 80 11.35 3.34 -3.81
C ALA A 80 11.30 2.44 -2.56
N SER A 81 11.94 1.27 -2.60
CA SER A 81 12.03 0.36 -1.46
C SER A 81 12.74 0.99 -0.25
N CYS A 82 13.87 1.67 -0.46
CA CYS A 82 14.54 2.41 0.62
C CYS A 82 13.64 3.50 1.21
N ILE A 83 12.93 4.24 0.36
CA ILE A 83 12.03 5.30 0.79
C ILE A 83 10.81 4.71 1.54
N SER A 84 10.23 3.59 1.08
CA SER A 84 9.16 2.91 1.79
C SER A 84 9.59 2.50 3.20
N GLU A 85 10.82 2.02 3.39
CA GLU A 85 11.35 1.74 4.72
C GLU A 85 11.54 3.00 5.57
N ILE A 86 11.97 4.12 4.98
CA ILE A 86 12.03 5.41 5.68
C ILE A 86 10.63 5.87 6.11
N THR A 87 9.64 5.79 5.22
CA THR A 87 8.25 6.09 5.54
C THR A 87 7.75 5.20 6.67
N ARG A 88 8.06 3.89 6.63
CA ARG A 88 7.72 2.97 7.72
C ARG A 88 8.34 3.38 9.05
N ILE A 89 9.62 3.77 9.06
CA ILE A 89 10.32 4.14 10.30
C ILE A 89 9.73 5.42 10.93
N ASN A 90 9.32 6.38 10.11
CA ASN A 90 8.80 7.67 10.55
C ASN A 90 7.29 7.66 10.81
N ALA A 91 6.54 6.70 10.25
CA ALA A 91 5.10 6.57 10.49
C ALA A 91 4.77 6.56 12.00
N PRO A 92 3.75 7.31 12.44
CA PRO A 92 2.69 7.91 11.63
C PRO A 92 3.05 9.24 10.93
N ASP A 93 4.19 9.84 11.27
CA ASP A 93 4.60 11.13 10.70
C ASP A 93 5.21 10.93 9.29
N ALA A 94 4.90 11.85 8.37
CA ALA A 94 5.51 11.85 7.05
C ALA A 94 7.00 12.25 7.12
N PRO A 95 7.91 11.50 6.46
CA PRO A 95 9.35 11.78 6.52
C PRO A 95 9.80 13.02 5.74
N TYR A 96 8.94 13.58 4.88
CA TYR A 96 9.23 14.72 4.01
C TYR A 96 8.06 15.69 3.98
N GLU A 97 8.30 16.90 3.48
CA GLU A 97 7.26 17.91 3.25
C GLU A 97 6.32 17.48 2.11
N ASP A 98 5.09 18.03 2.11
CA ASP A 98 3.99 17.68 1.21
C ASP A 98 4.39 17.59 -0.27
N ASP A 99 5.07 18.60 -0.81
CA ASP A 99 5.51 18.62 -2.21
C ASP A 99 6.45 17.46 -2.55
N GLN A 100 7.37 17.13 -1.63
CA GLN A 100 8.28 16.01 -1.78
C GLN A 100 7.56 14.68 -1.60
N MET A 101 6.60 14.60 -0.67
CA MET A 101 5.78 13.41 -0.46
C MET A 101 4.96 13.05 -1.70
N ARG A 102 4.40 14.04 -2.41
CA ARG A 102 3.71 13.80 -3.70
C ARG A 102 4.61 13.11 -4.71
N ASP A 103 5.84 13.59 -4.86
CA ASP A 103 6.80 12.99 -5.78
C ASP A 103 7.22 11.59 -5.31
N VAL A 104 7.46 11.41 -4.01
CA VAL A 104 7.74 10.09 -3.40
C VAL A 104 6.61 9.10 -3.70
N PHE A 105 5.35 9.50 -3.56
CA PHE A 105 4.23 8.63 -3.88
C PHE A 105 4.16 8.28 -5.36
N LYS A 106 4.47 9.21 -6.28
CA LYS A 106 4.57 8.87 -7.72
C LYS A 106 5.60 7.78 -7.96
N LEU A 107 6.76 7.84 -7.29
CA LEU A 107 7.78 6.81 -7.39
C LEU A 107 7.32 5.47 -6.82
N ILE A 108 6.67 5.47 -5.65
CA ILE A 108 6.10 4.27 -5.01
C ILE A 108 5.04 3.63 -5.91
N VAL A 109 4.06 4.40 -6.40
CA VAL A 109 2.97 3.90 -7.24
C VAL A 109 3.49 3.36 -8.57
N SER A 110 4.48 4.02 -9.19
CA SER A 110 5.15 3.50 -10.41
C SER A 110 5.84 2.14 -10.17
N SER A 111 6.17 1.81 -8.92
CA SER A 111 6.72 0.50 -8.57
C SER A 111 5.67 -0.62 -8.62
N PHE A 112 4.40 -0.34 -8.85
CA PHE A 112 3.35 -1.35 -9.00
C PHE A 112 3.02 -1.73 -10.46
N GLU A 113 3.43 -0.93 -11.45
CA GLU A 113 3.09 -1.11 -12.87
C GLU A 113 3.42 -2.50 -13.45
N HIS A 114 4.49 -3.14 -12.98
CA HIS A 114 4.92 -4.47 -13.44
C HIS A 114 4.91 -5.50 -12.33
N LEU A 115 3.99 -5.37 -11.38
CA LEU A 115 3.89 -6.32 -10.26
C LEU A 115 3.47 -7.73 -10.72
N ALA A 116 2.87 -7.87 -11.91
CA ALA A 116 2.56 -9.18 -12.53
C ALA A 116 3.82 -10.01 -12.90
N ASP A 117 4.96 -9.37 -13.16
CA ASP A 117 6.17 -10.07 -13.61
C ASP A 117 6.95 -10.67 -12.44
N GLN A 118 6.55 -11.88 -12.02
CA GLN A 118 7.24 -12.67 -11.00
C GLN A 118 8.68 -13.06 -11.37
N SER A 119 9.05 -13.00 -12.66
CA SER A 119 10.41 -13.29 -13.12
C SER A 119 11.35 -12.08 -13.00
N SER A 120 10.79 -10.90 -12.77
CA SER A 120 11.55 -9.66 -12.60
C SER A 120 12.50 -9.74 -11.40
N ARG A 121 13.74 -9.28 -11.59
CA ARG A 121 14.71 -9.13 -10.48
C ARG A 121 14.22 -8.22 -9.36
N SER A 122 13.24 -7.36 -9.66
CA SER A 122 12.67 -6.42 -8.71
C SER A 122 11.33 -6.88 -8.12
N TYR A 123 10.78 -8.04 -8.49
CA TYR A 123 9.48 -8.51 -8.01
C TYR A 123 9.39 -8.50 -6.48
N ASN A 124 10.36 -9.11 -5.80
CA ASN A 124 10.39 -9.15 -4.33
C ASN A 124 10.40 -7.75 -3.70
N LYS A 125 11.05 -6.77 -4.34
CA LYS A 125 11.05 -5.38 -3.86
C LYS A 125 9.70 -4.71 -4.05
N ARG A 126 9.05 -4.92 -5.19
CA ARG A 126 7.70 -4.41 -5.44
C ARG A 126 6.70 -4.98 -4.43
N ALA A 127 6.82 -6.28 -4.12
CA ALA A 127 6.04 -6.93 -3.06
C ALA A 127 6.27 -6.33 -1.67
N LEU A 128 7.53 -6.07 -1.29
CA LEU A 128 7.88 -5.42 -0.02
C LEU A 128 7.36 -3.97 0.06
N ILE A 129 7.45 -3.22 -1.04
CA ILE A 129 6.88 -1.87 -1.13
C ILE A 129 5.36 -1.93 -0.89
N LEU A 130 4.66 -2.86 -1.56
CA LEU A 130 3.22 -3.06 -1.39
C LEU A 130 2.86 -3.40 0.05
N GLU A 131 3.55 -4.37 0.64
CA GLU A 131 3.39 -4.77 2.04
C GLU A 131 3.57 -3.58 2.98
N THR A 132 4.63 -2.80 2.79
CA THR A 132 4.93 -1.64 3.64
C THR A 132 3.86 -0.56 3.50
N VAL A 133 3.44 -0.22 2.27
CA VAL A 133 2.35 0.74 2.03
C VAL A 133 1.06 0.32 2.72
N ALA A 134 0.69 -0.97 2.63
CA ALA A 134 -0.50 -1.50 3.29
C ALA A 134 -0.37 -1.41 4.82
N ARG A 135 0.77 -1.85 5.38
CA ARG A 135 0.95 -1.99 6.83
C ARG A 135 1.05 -0.66 7.56
N VAL A 136 1.72 0.34 6.99
CA VAL A 136 1.79 1.69 7.59
C VAL A 136 0.79 2.66 6.96
N GLN A 137 -0.17 2.13 6.20
CA GLN A 137 -1.30 2.86 5.62
C GLN A 137 -0.87 4.16 4.93
N SER A 138 0.23 4.13 4.17
CA SER A 138 0.80 5.35 3.58
C SER A 138 -0.13 6.04 2.58
N PHE A 139 -1.16 5.34 2.10
CA PHE A 139 -2.22 5.88 1.27
C PHE A 139 -3.09 6.92 2.01
N LEU A 140 -3.13 6.95 3.34
CA LEU A 140 -3.83 8.00 4.09
C LEU A 140 -3.19 9.36 3.85
N VAL A 141 -1.86 9.43 3.83
CA VAL A 141 -1.14 10.65 3.47
C VAL A 141 -1.43 11.04 2.01
N MET A 142 -1.67 10.08 1.11
CA MET A 142 -2.08 10.41 -0.26
C MET A 142 -3.49 11.05 -0.30
N LEU A 143 -4.40 10.62 0.59
CA LEU A 143 -5.72 11.24 0.74
C LEU A 143 -5.60 12.64 1.33
N ASP A 144 -4.83 12.82 2.41
CA ASP A 144 -4.59 14.14 3.04
C ASP A 144 -3.97 15.14 2.06
N LEU A 145 -3.11 14.64 1.16
CA LEU A 145 -2.50 15.43 0.09
C LEU A 145 -3.42 15.58 -1.13
N GLU A 146 -4.63 15.03 -1.19
CA GLU A 146 -5.51 15.12 -2.36
C GLU A 146 -4.85 14.55 -3.65
N CYS A 147 -4.16 13.43 -3.55
CA CYS A 147 -3.47 12.78 -4.68
C CYS A 147 -4.40 11.86 -5.50
N ASP A 148 -5.61 12.32 -5.81
CA ASP A 148 -6.70 11.50 -6.39
C ASP A 148 -6.29 10.75 -7.67
N ASP A 149 -5.68 11.44 -8.63
CA ASP A 149 -5.26 10.84 -9.90
C ASP A 149 -4.23 9.72 -9.68
N LEU A 150 -3.37 9.87 -8.66
CA LEU A 150 -2.34 8.89 -8.32
C LEU A 150 -2.92 7.68 -7.57
N ILE A 151 -3.96 7.89 -6.75
CA ILE A 151 -4.73 6.81 -6.13
C ILE A 151 -5.44 5.98 -7.20
N ILE A 152 -6.06 6.65 -8.18
CA ILE A 152 -6.72 5.99 -9.32
C ILE A 152 -5.70 5.16 -10.11
N GLU A 153 -4.52 5.73 -10.39
CA GLU A 153 -3.43 5.03 -11.05
C GLU A 153 -2.99 3.78 -10.27
N MET A 154 -2.87 3.89 -8.94
CA MET A 154 -2.53 2.76 -8.07
C MET A 154 -3.57 1.64 -8.15
N PHE A 155 -4.87 1.97 -8.13
CA PHE A 155 -5.95 0.98 -8.29
C PHE A 155 -5.86 0.27 -9.65
N GLN A 156 -5.55 1.01 -10.72
CA GLN A 156 -5.37 0.44 -12.05
C GLN A 156 -4.17 -0.51 -12.08
N HIS A 157 -3.03 -0.14 -11.48
CA HIS A 157 -1.86 -1.02 -11.39
C HIS A 157 -2.19 -2.33 -10.66
N PHE A 158 -2.91 -2.27 -9.54
CA PHE A 158 -3.30 -3.47 -8.80
C PHE A 158 -4.22 -4.38 -9.62
N LEU A 159 -5.28 -3.81 -10.20
CA LEU A 159 -6.26 -4.58 -10.98
C LEU A 159 -5.69 -5.13 -12.29
N ASN A 160 -4.71 -4.45 -12.90
CA ASN A 160 -4.01 -4.94 -14.08
C ASN A 160 -2.95 -6.00 -13.75
N ALA A 161 -2.36 -5.94 -12.55
CA ALA A 161 -1.28 -6.84 -12.16
C ALA A 161 -1.78 -8.15 -11.55
N ILE A 162 -2.85 -8.11 -10.75
CA ILE A 162 -3.29 -9.27 -9.98
C ILE A 162 -3.74 -10.43 -10.88
N GLY A 163 -3.34 -11.65 -10.50
CA GLY A 163 -3.60 -12.88 -11.24
C GLY A 163 -3.58 -14.08 -10.29
N ASP A 164 -4.18 -15.21 -10.68
CA ASP A 164 -4.37 -16.38 -9.80
C ASP A 164 -3.04 -17.04 -9.33
N TYR A 165 -1.90 -16.64 -9.89
CA TYR A 165 -0.55 -17.08 -9.51
C TYR A 165 0.09 -16.24 -8.40
N HIS A 166 -0.53 -15.12 -8.00
CA HIS A 166 -0.07 -14.33 -6.85
C HIS A 166 -0.40 -15.04 -5.54
N SER A 167 0.40 -14.79 -4.51
CA SER A 167 0.10 -15.28 -3.16
C SER A 167 -1.10 -14.54 -2.55
N GLU A 168 -1.79 -15.21 -1.62
CA GLU A 168 -2.89 -14.59 -0.87
C GLU A 168 -2.46 -13.30 -0.15
N SER A 169 -1.20 -13.19 0.29
CA SER A 169 -0.69 -11.97 0.90
C SER A 169 -0.69 -10.78 -0.06
N ILE A 170 -0.25 -10.96 -1.32
CA ILE A 170 -0.28 -9.88 -2.32
C ILE A 170 -1.72 -9.43 -2.57
N PHE A 171 -2.63 -10.39 -2.74
CA PHE A 171 -4.05 -10.12 -2.90
C PHE A 171 -4.59 -9.32 -1.71
N SER A 172 -4.33 -9.79 -0.48
CA SER A 172 -4.79 -9.16 0.75
C SER A 172 -4.23 -7.74 0.96
N PHE A 173 -2.98 -7.48 0.57
CA PHE A 173 -2.43 -6.12 0.63
C PHE A 173 -3.13 -5.17 -0.35
N MET A 174 -3.35 -5.60 -1.59
CA MET A 174 -4.12 -4.81 -2.56
C MET A 174 -5.55 -4.55 -2.08
N GLU A 175 -6.22 -5.59 -1.59
CA GLU A 175 -7.58 -5.52 -1.04
C GLU A 175 -7.65 -4.52 0.12
N THR A 176 -6.70 -4.62 1.06
CA THR A 176 -6.63 -3.75 2.25
C THR A 176 -6.44 -2.29 1.85
N ILE A 177 -5.49 -1.99 0.97
CA ILE A 177 -5.23 -0.62 0.51
C ILE A 177 -6.48 -0.06 -0.19
N MET A 178 -7.06 -0.80 -1.14
CA MET A 178 -8.20 -0.32 -1.91
C MET A 178 -9.45 -0.11 -1.03
N THR A 179 -9.70 -1.03 -0.09
CA THR A 179 -10.82 -0.94 0.86
C THR A 179 -10.66 0.29 1.75
N LEU A 180 -9.51 0.44 2.41
CA LEU A 180 -9.29 1.53 3.36
C LEU A 180 -9.25 2.90 2.68
N VAL A 181 -8.73 3.00 1.46
CA VAL A 181 -8.83 4.23 0.67
C VAL A 181 -10.28 4.67 0.51
N LEU A 182 -11.21 3.76 0.20
CA LEU A 182 -12.62 4.11 0.03
C LEU A 182 -13.30 4.46 1.36
N GLU A 183 -13.04 3.69 2.42
CA GLU A 183 -13.62 3.94 3.75
C GLU A 183 -13.21 5.30 4.32
N GLU A 184 -11.93 5.66 4.17
CA GLU A 184 -11.34 6.88 4.74
C GLU A 184 -11.54 8.11 3.84
N SER A 185 -11.96 7.93 2.58
CA SER A 185 -12.27 9.06 1.69
C SER A 185 -13.49 9.85 2.19
N GLU A 186 -13.41 11.18 2.25
CA GLU A 186 -14.57 12.03 2.59
C GLU A 186 -15.63 12.01 1.47
N ASP A 187 -15.19 12.15 0.22
CA ASP A 187 -16.02 12.06 -0.99
C ASP A 187 -15.39 11.04 -1.97
N ILE A 188 -16.24 10.29 -2.67
CA ILE A 188 -15.81 9.25 -3.60
C ILE A 188 -16.23 9.65 -5.01
N SER A 189 -15.26 10.12 -5.78
CA SER A 189 -15.51 10.51 -7.17
C SER A 189 -15.88 9.30 -8.05
N PRO A 190 -16.72 9.47 -9.09
CA PRO A 190 -16.99 8.41 -10.05
C PRO A 190 -15.73 7.90 -10.77
N LYS A 191 -14.70 8.74 -10.88
CA LYS A 191 -13.41 8.35 -11.47
C LYS A 191 -12.69 7.32 -10.59
N LEU A 192 -12.73 7.48 -9.27
CA LEU A 192 -12.15 6.53 -8.32
C LEU A 192 -12.85 5.16 -8.36
N LEU A 193 -14.16 5.14 -8.56
CA LEU A 193 -14.92 3.90 -8.74
C LEU A 193 -14.75 3.25 -10.11
N SER A 194 -14.27 3.98 -11.12
CA SER A 194 -14.20 3.48 -12.50
C SER A 194 -13.33 2.24 -12.67
N PRO A 195 -12.12 2.13 -12.10
CA PRO A 195 -11.31 0.90 -12.20
C PRO A 195 -11.99 -0.31 -11.54
N LEU A 196 -12.63 -0.11 -10.38
CA LEU A 196 -13.37 -1.16 -9.67
C LEU A 196 -14.59 -1.63 -10.46
N LEU A 197 -15.40 -0.69 -10.97
CA LEU A 197 -16.54 -1.01 -11.82
C LEU A 197 -16.11 -1.75 -13.08
N ALA A 198 -14.99 -1.36 -13.69
CA ALA A 198 -14.44 -2.02 -14.86
C ALA A 198 -14.01 -3.47 -14.55
N SER A 199 -13.43 -3.73 -13.37
CA SER A 199 -12.97 -5.07 -13.01
C SER A 199 -14.10 -6.05 -12.70
N VAL A 200 -15.26 -5.57 -12.23
CA VAL A 200 -16.43 -6.41 -11.91
C VAL A 200 -17.48 -6.46 -13.02
N ARG A 201 -17.16 -6.02 -14.23
CA ARG A 201 -18.06 -6.19 -15.39
C ARG A 201 -18.26 -7.67 -15.66
N ARG A 202 -19.52 -8.08 -15.90
CA ARG A 202 -19.81 -9.45 -16.32
C ARG A 202 -19.09 -9.73 -17.63
N SER A 203 -18.30 -10.79 -17.63
CA SER A 203 -17.74 -11.37 -18.83
C SER A 203 -18.42 -12.71 -19.10
N ASN A 204 -18.43 -13.14 -20.37
CA ASN A 204 -18.97 -14.45 -20.75
C ASN A 204 -18.06 -15.62 -20.37
N VAL A 205 -17.09 -15.41 -19.47
CA VAL A 205 -16.10 -16.40 -19.06
C VAL A 205 -16.57 -17.05 -17.76
N GLU A 206 -16.61 -18.39 -17.73
CA GLU A 206 -17.09 -19.16 -16.57
C GLU A 206 -16.21 -19.01 -15.31
N VAL A 207 -14.93 -18.65 -15.49
CA VAL A 207 -13.97 -18.47 -14.40
C VAL A 207 -13.71 -16.98 -14.17
N LEU A 208 -14.03 -16.51 -12.96
CA LEU A 208 -13.72 -15.14 -12.54
C LEU A 208 -12.21 -14.97 -12.37
N SER A 209 -11.66 -13.92 -13.00
CA SER A 209 -10.27 -13.55 -12.85
C SER A 209 -9.97 -13.07 -11.42
N ALA A 210 -8.70 -13.13 -11.00
CA ALA A 210 -8.28 -12.57 -9.71
C ALA A 210 -8.62 -11.07 -9.58
N ALA A 211 -8.55 -10.30 -10.67
CA ALA A 211 -8.92 -8.88 -10.69
C ALA A 211 -10.42 -8.67 -10.46
N HIS A 212 -11.26 -9.55 -11.01
CA HIS A 212 -12.70 -9.54 -10.77
C HIS A 212 -13.00 -9.82 -9.29
N LYS A 213 -12.39 -10.87 -8.72
CA LYS A 213 -12.52 -11.22 -7.29
C LYS A 213 -12.07 -10.08 -6.37
N LEU A 214 -10.95 -9.43 -6.70
CA LEU A 214 -10.43 -8.28 -5.95
C LEU A 214 -11.44 -7.12 -5.96
N GLY A 215 -11.98 -6.80 -7.14
CA GLY A 215 -13.01 -5.76 -7.27
C GLY A 215 -14.28 -6.07 -6.48
N GLU A 216 -14.75 -7.32 -6.50
CA GLU A 216 -15.92 -7.75 -5.73
C GLU A 216 -15.69 -7.61 -4.23
N ARG A 217 -14.57 -8.12 -3.70
CA ARG A 217 -14.26 -8.02 -2.27
C ARG A 217 -14.16 -6.57 -1.79
N VAL A 218 -13.48 -5.71 -2.55
CA VAL A 218 -13.36 -4.29 -2.18
C VAL A 218 -14.74 -3.61 -2.13
N LEU A 219 -15.60 -3.86 -3.13
CA LEU A 219 -16.96 -3.30 -3.14
C LEU A 219 -17.83 -3.86 -2.01
N GLU A 220 -17.70 -5.15 -1.71
CA GLU A 220 -18.42 -5.80 -0.61
C GLU A 220 -18.00 -5.24 0.75
N ASN A 221 -16.69 -5.13 1.00
CA ASN A 221 -16.13 -4.57 2.22
C ASN A 221 -16.58 -3.12 2.43
N CYS A 222 -16.68 -2.34 1.35
CA CYS A 222 -17.07 -0.94 1.40
C CYS A 222 -18.55 -0.67 1.11
N ALA A 223 -19.41 -1.69 1.12
CA ALA A 223 -20.78 -1.61 0.62
C ALA A 223 -21.60 -0.45 1.20
N ASN A 224 -21.43 -0.17 2.50
CA ASN A 224 -22.12 0.92 3.18
C ASN A 224 -21.63 2.30 2.73
N LYS A 225 -20.31 2.48 2.63
CA LYS A 225 -19.67 3.73 2.22
C LYS A 225 -19.96 4.04 0.74
N VAL A 226 -19.80 3.06 -0.14
CA VAL A 226 -19.86 3.29 -1.60
C VAL A 226 -21.28 3.36 -2.16
N ARG A 227 -22.31 2.93 -1.41
CA ARG A 227 -23.68 2.77 -1.92
C ARG A 227 -24.18 3.92 -2.81
N HIS A 228 -24.17 5.14 -2.26
CA HIS A 228 -24.71 6.31 -2.95
C HIS A 228 -23.84 6.73 -4.14
N TYR A 229 -22.52 6.61 -4.00
CA TYR A 229 -21.54 6.90 -5.04
C TYR A 229 -21.63 5.91 -6.20
N LEU A 230 -21.84 4.63 -5.90
CA LEU A 230 -21.94 3.54 -6.88
C LEU A 230 -23.17 3.69 -7.76
N GLN A 231 -24.34 4.00 -7.17
CA GLN A 231 -25.56 4.28 -7.93
C GLN A 231 -25.37 5.45 -8.90
N HIS A 232 -24.69 6.51 -8.46
CA HIS A 232 -24.40 7.67 -9.31
C HIS A 232 -23.39 7.33 -10.41
N ALA A 233 -22.32 6.62 -10.09
CA ALA A 233 -21.28 6.22 -11.04
C ALA A 233 -21.81 5.27 -12.13
N VAL A 234 -22.66 4.31 -11.79
CA VAL A 234 -23.27 3.41 -12.78
C VAL A 234 -24.18 4.19 -13.74
N LYS A 235 -24.99 5.13 -13.22
CA LYS A 235 -25.84 6.00 -14.04
C LYS A 235 -25.02 6.90 -14.97
N SER A 236 -23.93 7.48 -14.48
CA SER A 236 -23.09 8.39 -15.28
C SER A 236 -22.34 7.66 -16.40
N LEU A 237 -21.95 6.39 -16.18
CA LEU A 237 -21.33 5.55 -17.20
C LEU A 237 -22.33 5.04 -18.27
N GLY A 238 -23.63 5.15 -18.02
CA GLY A 238 -24.68 4.70 -18.95
C GLY A 238 -24.71 3.18 -19.18
N ILE A 239 -24.08 2.41 -18.29
CA ILE A 239 -24.04 0.94 -18.35
C ILE A 239 -25.17 0.38 -17.47
N SER A 240 -25.83 -0.69 -17.90
CA SER A 240 -26.88 -1.33 -17.11
C SER A 240 -26.29 -1.96 -15.85
N VAL A 241 -26.97 -1.84 -14.71
CA VAL A 241 -26.59 -2.52 -13.47
C VAL A 241 -26.45 -4.04 -13.69
N GLY A 242 -27.25 -4.62 -14.59
CA GLY A 242 -27.20 -6.03 -14.95
C GLY A 242 -25.97 -6.47 -15.75
N ASP A 243 -25.16 -5.52 -16.24
CA ASP A 243 -23.90 -5.81 -16.95
C ASP A 243 -22.71 -5.93 -15.99
N TYR A 244 -22.93 -5.72 -14.69
CA TYR A 244 -21.94 -5.90 -13.61
C TYR A 244 -22.25 -7.12 -12.77
N SER A 245 -21.27 -7.57 -11.97
CA SER A 245 -21.48 -8.61 -10.97
C SER A 245 -22.67 -8.30 -10.05
N GLU A 246 -23.30 -9.36 -9.53
CA GLU A 246 -24.45 -9.28 -8.62
C GLU A 246 -24.19 -8.39 -7.40
N ILE A 247 -22.94 -8.26 -6.98
CA ILE A 247 -22.56 -7.38 -5.87
C ILE A 247 -22.95 -5.92 -6.13
N VAL A 248 -22.80 -5.42 -7.37
CA VAL A 248 -23.15 -4.04 -7.72
C VAL A 248 -24.66 -3.83 -7.60
N ALA A 249 -25.45 -4.79 -8.07
CA ALA A 249 -26.90 -4.76 -7.95
C ALA A 249 -27.33 -4.81 -6.47
N SER A 250 -26.73 -5.70 -5.68
CA SER A 250 -26.99 -5.85 -4.25
C SER A 250 -26.75 -4.54 -3.49
N ILE A 251 -25.57 -3.95 -3.65
CA ILE A 251 -25.20 -2.68 -3.00
C ILE A 251 -26.16 -1.56 -3.40
N CYS A 252 -26.51 -1.46 -4.68
CA CYS A 252 -27.45 -0.44 -5.16
C CYS A 252 -28.88 -0.63 -4.62
N GLN A 253 -29.28 -1.85 -4.24
CA GLN A 253 -30.63 -2.17 -3.77
C GLN A 253 -30.81 -2.14 -2.25
N LEU A 254 -29.71 -2.07 -1.48
CA LEU A 254 -29.69 -2.13 0.00
C LEU A 254 -30.49 -1.01 0.74
N GLY A 255 -31.22 -0.15 0.03
CA GLY A 255 -32.10 0.89 0.60
C GLY A 255 -33.53 0.89 0.02
N GLY A 256 -33.94 -0.14 -0.71
CA GLY A 256 -35.27 -0.21 -1.36
C GLY A 256 -36.44 -0.56 -0.45
N THR A 257 -36.21 -0.81 0.84
CA THR A 257 -37.28 -1.14 1.81
C THR A 257 -37.29 -0.18 2.99
N VAL A 258 -38.30 0.69 2.96
CA VAL A 258 -38.98 1.38 4.08
C VAL A 258 -38.41 2.73 4.53
N GLU A 259 -39.11 3.79 4.11
CA GLU A 259 -39.23 5.05 4.85
C GLU A 259 -40.03 4.84 6.17
N GLN A 260 -39.56 5.49 7.24
CA GLN A 260 -40.22 5.83 8.52
C GLN A 260 -40.56 4.71 9.54
N ASN A 261 -39.75 4.54 10.59
CA ASN A 261 -40.09 4.96 11.97
C ASN A 261 -39.02 4.53 13.01
N ASP A 262 -38.74 5.45 13.93
CA ASP A 262 -38.14 5.35 15.28
C ASP A 262 -36.96 4.38 15.58
N GLY A 263 -35.83 5.01 15.95
CA GLY A 263 -35.37 5.01 17.35
C GLY A 263 -34.60 3.78 17.86
N HIS A 264 -33.26 3.95 17.97
CA HIS A 264 -32.37 3.30 18.94
C HIS A 264 -32.39 1.74 19.02
N ALA A 265 -31.46 1.09 18.32
CA ALA A 265 -30.64 -0.04 18.84
C ALA A 265 -29.84 -0.73 17.72
N VAL A 266 -28.75 -0.14 17.21
CA VAL A 266 -27.77 -0.88 16.38
C VAL A 266 -26.30 -0.50 16.68
N ILE A 267 -26.03 0.37 17.66
CA ILE A 267 -24.67 0.90 17.90
C ILE A 267 -23.77 -0.07 18.71
N ASP A 268 -24.33 -1.09 19.38
CA ASP A 268 -23.51 -1.91 20.31
C ASP A 268 -22.85 -3.16 19.68
N CYS A 269 -23.21 -3.58 18.45
CA CYS A 269 -22.62 -4.80 17.86
C CYS A 269 -21.30 -4.58 17.11
N ILE A 270 -21.04 -3.38 16.58
CA ILE A 270 -19.88 -3.13 15.70
C ILE A 270 -18.57 -2.88 16.48
N ILE A 271 -18.68 -2.49 17.75
CA ILE A 271 -17.53 -2.21 18.62
C ILE A 271 -16.83 -3.51 19.07
N GLU A 272 -17.53 -4.65 19.12
CA GLU A 272 -16.92 -5.93 19.49
C GLU A 272 -16.16 -6.60 18.33
N GLU A 273 -16.66 -6.56 17.10
CA GLU A 273 -15.96 -7.16 15.95
C GLU A 273 -14.67 -6.40 15.57
N SER A 274 -14.67 -5.07 15.66
CA SER A 274 -13.47 -4.25 15.38
C SER A 274 -12.36 -4.49 16.42
N LYS A 275 -12.73 -4.76 17.68
CA LYS A 275 -11.76 -5.19 18.71
C LYS A 275 -11.25 -6.60 18.45
N LEU A 276 -12.09 -7.50 17.94
CA LEU A 276 -11.69 -8.87 17.62
C LEU A 276 -10.66 -8.92 16.48
N VAL A 277 -10.83 -8.11 15.43
CA VAL A 277 -9.89 -8.01 14.31
C VAL A 277 -8.53 -7.44 14.76
N GLY A 278 -8.54 -6.41 15.61
CA GLY A 278 -7.30 -5.87 16.21
C GLY A 278 -6.58 -6.88 17.12
N VAL A 279 -7.31 -7.74 17.82
CA VAL A 279 -6.74 -8.81 18.66
C VAL A 279 -6.17 -9.95 17.78
N LEU A 280 -6.84 -10.31 16.68
CA LEU A 280 -6.38 -11.34 15.76
C LEU A 280 -5.09 -10.94 15.03
N LEU A 281 -4.99 -9.69 14.54
CA LEU A 281 -3.77 -9.19 13.90
C LEU A 281 -2.59 -9.13 14.86
N ASN A 282 -2.83 -8.77 16.13
CA ASN A 282 -1.81 -8.81 17.17
C ASN A 282 -1.39 -10.24 17.56
N GLY A 283 -2.34 -11.18 17.59
CA GLY A 283 -2.06 -12.59 17.85
C GLY A 283 -1.20 -13.25 16.77
N VAL A 284 -1.48 -12.97 15.50
CA VAL A 284 -0.66 -13.44 14.36
C VAL A 284 0.75 -12.84 14.39
N ALA A 285 0.88 -11.56 14.76
CA ALA A 285 2.18 -10.91 14.93
C ALA A 285 3.02 -11.48 16.09
N GLN A 286 2.37 -12.04 17.11
CA GLN A 286 3.04 -12.63 18.28
C GLN A 286 3.42 -14.11 18.03
N ALA A 287 2.55 -14.89 17.38
CA ALA A 287 2.86 -16.26 16.96
C ALA A 287 4.05 -16.30 15.98
N ASN A 288 4.14 -15.34 15.06
CA ASN A 288 5.28 -15.23 14.14
C ASN A 288 6.60 -14.86 14.84
N LYS A 289 6.55 -14.21 16.02
CA LYS A 289 7.76 -13.92 16.83
C LYS A 289 8.22 -15.13 17.62
N GLU A 290 7.32 -15.99 18.08
CA GLU A 290 7.68 -17.23 18.80
C GLU A 290 8.27 -18.27 17.85
N ILE A 291 7.71 -18.42 16.64
CA ILE A 291 8.26 -19.32 15.61
C ILE A 291 9.66 -18.85 15.16
N ALA A 292 9.89 -17.53 15.10
CA ALA A 292 11.21 -16.97 14.79
C ALA A 292 12.22 -17.10 15.94
N ALA A 293 11.76 -17.21 17.19
CA ALA A 293 12.62 -17.39 18.36
C ALA A 293 13.04 -18.86 18.55
N GLU A 294 12.19 -19.82 18.19
CA GLU A 294 12.53 -21.26 18.24
C GLU A 294 13.47 -21.71 17.11
N ALA A 295 13.51 -20.99 15.98
CA ALA A 295 14.45 -21.27 14.89
C ALA A 295 15.88 -20.74 15.15
N CYS A 296 16.14 -20.11 16.30
CA CYS A 296 17.40 -19.44 16.60
C CYS A 296 17.98 -19.80 17.99
N PHE A 297 18.07 -21.09 18.30
CA PHE A 297 19.07 -21.62 19.23
C PHE A 297 19.64 -22.93 18.66
N PRO A 298 20.94 -23.22 18.89
CA PRO A 298 21.73 -24.15 18.06
C PRO A 298 21.33 -25.62 18.20
#